data_AF-A0A4P5R7J7-F1
#
_entry.id   AF-A0A4P5R7J7-F1
#
_cell.length_a   1.000
_cell.length_b   1.000
_cell.length_c   1.000
_cell.angle_alpha   90.00
_cell.angle_beta   90.00
_cell.angle_gamma   90.00
#
_symmetry.space_group_name_H-M   'P 1'
#
loop_
_entity.id
_entity.type
_entity.pdbx_description
1 polymer ?
#
loop_
_entity_poly.entity_id
_entity_poly.type
_entity_poly.pdbx_seq_one_letter_code
_entity_poly.pdbx_strand_id
1 'polypeptide(L)' 'MSITATVENDTIKLPAGVHLPDGTTVKVEPLEDTAPTLAERLASFIGVAKDLPPDLAENHDHYLYGTPKRKP' A
#
# COMPACT_ATOMS: atom_id res chain seq x y z
N MET A 1 -8.35 -26.46 -3.58
CA MET A 1 -7.26 -25.47 -3.60
C MET A 1 -7.63 -24.42 -4.64
N SER A 2 -7.61 -23.14 -4.28
CA SER A 2 -7.67 -22.01 -5.22
C SER A 2 -6.27 -21.42 -5.38
N ILE A 3 -5.97 -20.86 -6.54
CA ILE A 3 -4.71 -20.15 -6.81
C ILE A 3 -5.04 -18.72 -7.20
N THR A 4 -4.23 -17.78 -6.75
CA THR A 4 -4.29 -16.40 -7.21
C THR A 4 -3.24 -16.21 -8.30
N ALA A 5 -3.66 -15.61 -9.41
CA ALA A 5 -2.81 -15.35 -10.56
C ALA A 5 -3.01 -13.91 -11.03
N THR A 6 -1.99 -13.34 -11.64
CA THR A 6 -2.03 -11.96 -12.16
C THR A 6 -2.26 -11.99 -13.66
N VAL A 7 -3.15 -11.13 -14.16
CA VAL A 7 -3.34 -10.92 -15.59
C VAL A 7 -2.31 -9.89 -16.07
N GLU A 8 -1.50 -10.25 -17.05
CA GLU A 8 -0.53 -9.35 -17.67
C GLU A 8 -0.57 -9.54 -19.19
N ASN A 9 -0.86 -8.48 -19.95
CA ASN A 9 -1.01 -8.52 -21.41
C ASN A 9 -1.98 -9.63 -21.87
N ASP A 10 -3.20 -9.63 -21.33
CA ASP A 10 -4.26 -10.62 -21.61
C ASP A 10 -3.89 -12.09 -21.30
N THR A 11 -2.77 -12.32 -20.59
CA THR A 11 -2.28 -13.65 -20.21
C THR A 11 -2.33 -13.82 -18.70
N ILE A 12 -2.94 -14.90 -18.21
CA ILE A 12 -2.96 -15.26 -16.79
C ILE A 12 -1.62 -15.90 -16.41
N LYS A 13 -0.81 -15.20 -15.61
CA LYS A 13 0.47 -15.71 -15.11
C LYS A 13 0.26 -16.51 -13.83
N LEU A 14 0.53 -17.82 -13.90
CA LEU A 14 0.53 -18.68 -12.72
C LEU A 14 1.69 -18.33 -11.78
N PRO A 15 1.48 -18.40 -10.45
CA PRO A 15 2.56 -18.16 -9.49
C PRO A 15 3.66 -19.22 -9.61
N ALA A 16 4.88 -18.85 -9.21
CA ALA A 16 6.05 -19.72 -9.31
C ALA A 16 5.83 -21.06 -8.60
N GLY A 17 6.16 -22.16 -9.28
CA GLY A 17 5.99 -23.52 -8.76
C GLY A 17 4.62 -24.15 -8.99
N VAL A 18 3.63 -23.39 -9.51
CA VAL A 18 2.35 -23.95 -9.94
C VAL A 18 2.42 -24.33 -11.41
N HIS A 19 2.14 -25.59 -11.72
CA HIS A 19 1.98 -26.09 -13.08
C HIS A 19 0.61 -26.76 -13.21
N LEU A 20 -0.13 -26.35 -14.24
CA LEU A 20 -1.38 -27.00 -14.64
C LEU A 20 -1.13 -27.72 -15.97
N PRO A 21 -1.57 -28.98 -16.11
CA PRO A 21 -1.47 -29.70 -17.39
C PRO A 21 -2.21 -28.97 -18.50
N ASP A 22 -1.70 -29.12 -19.73
CA ASP A 22 -2.37 -28.60 -20.92
C ASP A 22 -3.80 -29.16 -21.03
N GLY A 23 -4.76 -28.31 -21.41
CA GLY A 23 -6.18 -28.67 -21.51
C GLY A 23 -6.95 -28.69 -20.18
N THR A 24 -6.33 -28.27 -19.07
CA THR A 24 -7.03 -28.12 -17.79
C THR A 24 -8.04 -26.97 -17.86
N THR A 25 -9.33 -27.28 -17.68
CA THR A 25 -10.38 -26.27 -17.55
C THR A 25 -10.27 -25.56 -16.20
N VAL A 26 -10.11 -24.24 -16.21
CA VAL A 26 -10.02 -23.41 -15.00
C VAL A 26 -11.23 -22.49 -14.85
N LYS A 27 -11.59 -22.17 -13.61
CA LYS A 27 -12.57 -21.13 -13.29
C LYS A 27 -11.81 -19.86 -12.91
N VAL A 28 -12.10 -18.76 -13.59
CA VAL A 28 -11.47 -17.46 -13.32
C VAL A 28 -12.47 -16.58 -12.59
N GLU A 29 -12.10 -16.11 -11.42
CA GLU A 29 -12.87 -15.15 -10.63
C GLU A 29 -12.00 -13.89 -10.47
N PRO A 30 -12.41 -12.73 -11.00
CA PRO A 30 -11.68 -11.49 -10.75
C PRO A 30 -11.76 -11.17 -9.26
N LEU A 31 -10.60 -10.94 -8.65
CA LEU A 31 -10.53 -10.41 -7.30
C LEU A 31 -10.72 -8.90 -7.38
N GLU A 32 -11.57 -8.34 -6.52
CA GLU A 32 -11.68 -6.89 -6.38
C GLU A 32 -10.30 -6.34 -6.01
N ASP A 33 -9.88 -5.28 -6.70
CA ASP A 33 -8.69 -4.53 -6.32
C ASP A 33 -8.85 -4.12 -4.86
N THR A 34 -7.92 -4.57 -4.02
CA THR A 34 -7.87 -4.10 -2.65
C THR A 34 -7.49 -2.63 -2.73
N ALA A 35 -8.40 -1.77 -2.27
CA ALA A 35 -8.15 -0.34 -2.24
C ALA A 35 -6.79 -0.10 -1.55
N PRO A 36 -5.92 0.76 -2.12
CA PRO A 36 -4.60 0.97 -1.58
C PRO A 36 -4.71 1.44 -0.12
N THR A 37 -3.88 0.86 0.72
CA THR A 37 -3.76 1.21 2.12
C THR A 37 -3.46 2.70 2.27
N LEU A 38 -3.77 3.25 3.45
CA LEU A 38 -3.44 4.65 3.73
C LEU A 38 -1.93 4.94 3.58
N ALA A 39 -1.08 3.95 3.92
CA ALA A 39 0.36 4.03 3.75
C ALA A 39 0.77 4.14 2.28
N GLU A 40 0.19 3.31 1.40
CA GLU A 40 0.45 3.36 -0.05
C GLU A 40 -0.03 4.68 -0.66
N ARG A 41 -1.21 5.15 -0.25
CA ARG A 41 -1.78 6.41 -0.72
C ARG A 41 -0.96 7.64 -0.31
N LEU A 42 -0.32 7.58 0.86
CA LEU A 42 0.47 8.69 1.42
C LEU A 42 1.98 8.51 1.24
N ALA A 43 2.43 7.48 0.52
CA ALA A 43 3.84 7.14 0.38
C ALA A 43 4.71 8.31 -0.10
N SER A 44 4.20 9.15 -1.00
CA SER A 44 4.90 10.32 -1.52
C SER A 44 5.13 11.44 -0.48
N PHE A 45 4.38 11.44 0.62
CA PHE A 45 4.48 12.43 1.68
C PHE A 45 5.35 11.95 2.86
N ILE A 46 5.63 10.64 2.94
CA ILE A 46 6.44 10.08 4.01
C ILE A 46 7.87 10.63 3.90
N GLY A 47 8.31 11.34 4.94
CA GLY A 47 9.65 11.94 4.98
C GLY A 47 9.87 13.14 4.06
N VAL A 48 8.80 13.73 3.50
CA VAL A 48 8.92 14.89 2.60
C VAL A 48 9.49 16.12 3.29
N ALA A 49 9.15 16.31 4.56
CA ALA A 49 9.56 17.48 5.33
C ALA A 49 10.84 17.16 6.11
N LYS A 50 11.91 17.88 5.77
CA LYS A 50 13.26 17.73 6.33
C LYS A 50 13.51 18.77 7.41
N ASP A 51 14.45 18.47 8.30
CA ASP A 51 14.94 19.41 9.34
C ASP A 51 13.85 19.93 10.29
N LEU A 52 12.79 19.14 10.48
CA LEU A 52 11.71 19.47 11.40
C LEU A 52 12.04 19.01 12.83
N PRO A 53 11.46 19.67 13.84
CA PRO A 53 11.52 19.18 15.21
C PRO A 53 10.94 17.76 15.33
N PRO A 54 11.57 16.87 16.12
CA PRO A 54 11.12 15.49 16.29
C PRO A 54 9.73 15.36 16.93
N ASP A 55 9.27 16.40 17.62
CA ASP A 55 7.98 16.50 18.28
C ASP A 55 6.94 17.29 17.48
N LEU A 56 7.22 17.66 16.22
CA LEU A 56 6.31 18.49 15.40
C LEU A 56 4.90 17.89 15.30
N ALA A 57 4.77 16.58 15.11
CA ALA A 57 3.46 15.94 14.96
C ALA A 57 2.59 16.15 16.21
N GLU A 58 3.19 16.05 17.40
CA GLU A 58 2.50 16.20 18.68
C GLU A 58 2.28 17.68 19.05
N ASN A 59 3.22 18.56 18.68
CA ASN A 59 3.22 19.98 19.04
C ASN A 59 3.00 20.90 17.83
N HIS A 60 2.26 20.47 16.80
CA HIS A 60 2.12 21.23 15.55
C HIS A 60 1.56 22.65 15.77
N ASP A 61 0.61 22.84 16.68
CA ASP A 61 0.07 24.17 17.02
C ASP A 61 1.10 25.10 17.65
N HIS A 62 2.11 24.56 18.34
CA HIS A 62 3.19 25.37 18.90
C HIS A 62 4.04 25.96 17.78
N TYR A 63 4.40 25.13 16.79
CA TYR A 63 5.25 25.53 15.68
C TYR A 63 4.51 26.35 14.62
N LEU A 64 3.20 26.12 14.42
CA LEU A 64 2.38 26.85 13.45
C LEU A 64 1.83 28.16 14.02
N TYR A 65 1.44 28.17 15.30
CA TYR A 65 0.66 29.27 15.87
C TYR A 65 1.25 29.84 17.18
N GLY A 66 2.39 29.33 17.66
CA GLY A 66 3.04 29.81 18.87
C GLY A 66 2.34 29.43 20.18
N THR A 67 1.40 28.47 20.15
CA THR A 67 0.73 27.99 21.36
C THR A 67 1.71 27.26 22.31
N PRO A 68 1.44 27.16 23.62
CA PRO A 68 2.27 26.34 24.50
C PRO A 68 2.33 24.87 24.03
N LYS A 69 3.50 24.23 24.19
CA LYS A 69 3.64 22.80 23.87
C LYS A 69 2.69 21.96 24.72
N ARG A 70 2.09 20.93 24.11
CA ARG A 70 1.16 20.01 24.78
C ARG A 70 1.88 19.09 25.76
N LYS A 71 3.15 18.77 25.47
CA LYS A 71 4.06 18.05 26.36
C LYS A 71 5.44 18.72 26.36
N PRO A 72 6.13 18.73 27.51
CA PRO A 72 7.46 19.34 27.65
C PRO A 72 8.52 18.61 26.82
#